data_AF-A0A6I3U8V2-F1
#
_entry.id   AF-A0A6I3U8V2-F1
#
_cell.length_a   1.000
_cell.length_b   1.000
_cell.length_c   1.000
_cell.angle_alpha   90.00
_cell.angle_beta   90.00
_cell.angle_gamma   90.00
#
_symmetry.space_group_name_H-M   'P 1'
#
loop_
_entity.id
_entity.type
_entity.pdbx_description
1 polymer ?
#
loop_
_entity_poly.entity_id
_entity_poly.type
_entity_poly.pdbx_seq_one_letter_code
_entity_poly.pdbx_strand_id
1 'polypeptide(L)'
;EYIDVIQGVSSVGKYFLSKDKLTSNQELLLKGVLNYLAGVINNKPTIYPEYMPNEKLKRKFPNGYINLGVAHGILGPLYVLALGFKKFNMPEYLISLKKGLSYYEKTFQTNKIGKIIGWNGRVSAEVESEKFEYNLSWCYGSLGMARVLY
;
A
#
# COMPACT_ATOMS: atom_id res chain seq x y z
N GLU A 1 9.97 1.24 -5.09
CA GLU A 1 10.55 0.05 -4.41
C GLU A 1 10.85 0.31 -2.93
N TYR A 2 11.44 1.44 -2.55
CA TYR A 2 11.86 1.73 -1.17
C TYR A 2 10.77 1.80 -0.08
N ILE A 3 9.48 1.70 -0.41
CA ILE A 3 8.39 1.82 0.57
C ILE A 3 7.83 0.49 1.04
N ASP A 4 8.18 -0.63 0.40
CA ASP A 4 7.43 -1.87 0.57
C ASP A 4 7.73 -2.66 1.87
N VAL A 5 7.06 -3.81 2.03
CA VAL A 5 7.17 -4.67 3.22
C VAL A 5 8.35 -5.66 3.12
N ILE A 6 8.83 -5.97 1.91
CA ILE A 6 9.82 -7.02 1.70
C ILE A 6 11.24 -6.46 1.87
N GLN A 7 11.53 -5.31 1.26
CA GLN A 7 12.84 -4.66 1.27
C GLN A 7 12.76 -3.16 1.63
N GLY A 8 11.56 -2.59 1.67
CA GLY A 8 11.37 -1.17 1.92
C GLY A 8 11.23 -0.77 3.39
N VAL A 9 11.10 0.54 3.59
CA VAL A 9 11.03 1.17 4.92
C VAL A 9 9.77 0.83 5.71
N SER A 10 8.72 0.27 5.09
CA SER A 10 7.54 -0.18 5.83
C SER A 10 7.88 -1.32 6.78
N SER A 11 8.79 -2.22 6.40
CA SER A 11 9.27 -3.30 7.28
C SER A 11 9.96 -2.73 8.53
N VAL A 12 10.79 -1.70 8.35
CA VAL A 12 11.51 -0.99 9.42
C VAL A 12 10.54 -0.26 10.34
N GLY A 13 9.58 0.47 9.76
CA GLY A 13 8.53 1.16 10.52
C GLY A 13 7.72 0.17 11.37
N LYS A 14 7.28 -0.94 10.78
CA LYS A 14 6.56 -2.01 11.49
C LYS A 14 7.40 -2.60 12.62
N TYR A 15 8.69 -2.83 12.41
CA TYR A 15 9.58 -3.36 13.44
C TYR A 15 9.67 -2.43 14.65
N PHE A 16 9.88 -1.12 14.46
CA PHE A 16 9.87 -0.17 15.57
C PHE A 16 8.50 -0.07 16.25
N LEU A 17 7.42 -0.09 15.49
CA LEU A 17 6.06 -0.04 16.04
C LEU A 17 5.74 -1.27 16.90
N SER A 18 6.35 -2.43 16.61
CA SER A 18 6.19 -3.65 17.43
C SER A 18 6.95 -3.65 18.76
N LYS A 19 7.78 -2.64 19.03
CA LYS A 19 8.47 -2.52 20.32
C LYS A 19 7.59 -1.82 21.34
N ASP A 20 7.59 -2.35 22.57
CA ASP A 20 6.89 -1.73 23.70
C ASP A 20 7.47 -0.36 24.04
N LYS A 21 8.80 -0.24 24.03
CA LYS A 21 9.53 1.01 24.30
C LYS A 21 10.52 1.31 23.18
N LEU A 22 10.60 2.59 22.84
CA LEU A 22 11.58 3.13 21.89
C LEU A 22 12.53 4.06 22.63
N THR A 23 13.79 4.09 22.19
CA THR A 23 14.68 5.20 22.57
C THR A 23 14.27 6.46 21.82
N SER A 24 14.67 7.64 22.30
CA SER A 24 14.36 8.92 21.62
C SER A 24 14.85 8.93 20.16
N ASN A 25 16.01 8.35 19.88
CA ASN A 25 16.54 8.23 18.51
C ASN A 25 15.70 7.30 17.63
N GLN A 26 15.20 6.18 18.18
CA GLN A 26 14.33 5.26 17.44
C GLN A 26 12.96 5.88 17.17
N GLU A 27 12.41 6.63 18.14
CA GLU A 27 11.16 7.36 17.93
C GLU A 27 11.30 8.44 16.86
N LEU A 28 12.40 9.21 16.89
CA LEU A 28 12.69 10.20 15.86
C LEU A 28 12.81 9.56 14.47
N LEU A 29 13.53 8.45 14.35
CA LEU A 29 13.67 7.71 13.11
C LEU A 29 12.32 7.18 12.62
N LEU A 30 11.50 6.61 13.52
CA LEU A 30 10.17 6.11 13.18
C LEU A 30 9.27 7.23 12.68
N LYS A 31 9.25 8.41 13.32
CA LYS A 31 8.52 9.58 12.83
C LYS A 31 9.00 10.02 11.45
N GLY A 32 10.31 9.98 11.20
CA GLY A 32 10.89 10.21 9.87
C GLY A 32 10.36 9.24 8.81
N VAL A 33 10.32 7.95 9.12
CA VAL A 33 9.74 6.91 8.24
C VAL A 33 8.25 7.18 7.99
N LEU A 34 7.47 7.45 9.03
CA LEU A 34 6.03 7.73 8.90
C LEU A 34 5.78 8.96 8.01
N ASN A 35 6.52 10.05 8.23
CA ASN A 35 6.41 11.25 7.41
C ASN A 35 6.77 11.00 5.94
N TYR A 36 7.83 10.21 5.70
CA TYR A 36 8.21 9.83 4.34
C TYR A 36 7.10 9.00 3.65
N LEU A 37 6.56 7.97 4.33
CA LEU A 37 5.48 7.14 3.80
C LEU A 37 4.22 7.96 3.51
N ALA A 38 3.83 8.85 4.41
CA ALA A 38 2.71 9.78 4.23
C ALA A 38 2.93 10.68 3.01
N GLY A 39 4.13 11.26 2.86
CA GLY A 39 4.51 12.07 1.70
C GLY A 39 4.40 11.30 0.38
N VAL A 40 4.89 10.06 0.33
CA VAL A 40 4.79 9.21 -0.87
C VAL A 40 3.33 8.92 -1.25
N ILE A 41 2.48 8.57 -0.28
CA ILE A 41 1.05 8.35 -0.54
C ILE A 41 0.36 9.64 -1.01
N ASN A 42 0.69 10.77 -0.38
CA ASN A 42 0.16 12.07 -0.74
C ASN A 42 0.58 12.51 -2.15
N ASN A 43 1.73 12.07 -2.64
CA ASN A 43 2.25 12.44 -3.95
C ASN A 43 1.89 11.45 -5.08
N LYS A 44 0.90 10.57 -4.88
CA LYS A 44 0.50 9.50 -5.80
C LYS A 44 1.66 8.52 -6.06
N PRO A 45 1.68 7.36 -5.38
CA PRO A 45 2.81 6.41 -5.44
C PRO A 45 2.81 5.58 -6.73
N THR A 46 2.93 6.26 -7.88
CA THR A 46 2.97 5.67 -9.21
C THR A 46 4.33 5.05 -9.48
N ILE A 47 4.33 3.81 -9.97
CA ILE A 47 5.48 3.15 -10.56
C ILE A 47 5.46 3.48 -12.06
N TYR A 48 6.40 4.28 -12.52
CA TYR A 48 6.56 4.63 -13.93
C TYR A 48 7.25 3.52 -14.74
N PRO A 49 7.07 3.45 -16.08
CA PRO A 49 7.56 2.36 -16.92
C PRO A 49 9.04 2.03 -16.75
N GLU A 50 9.89 3.04 -16.57
CA GLU A 50 11.34 2.89 -16.36
C GLU A 50 11.69 2.13 -15.08
N TYR A 51 10.77 2.10 -14.11
CA TYR A 51 10.92 1.38 -12.83
C TYR A 51 10.11 0.07 -12.79
N MET A 52 9.50 -0.35 -13.90
CA MET A 52 8.74 -1.59 -13.93
C MET A 52 9.66 -2.81 -14.15
N PRO A 53 9.38 -3.94 -13.48
CA PRO A 53 10.30 -5.08 -13.45
C PRO A 53 10.31 -5.91 -14.74
N ASN A 54 9.34 -5.72 -15.65
CA ASN A 54 9.30 -6.46 -16.91
C ASN A 54 8.54 -5.72 -18.02
N GLU A 55 8.84 -6.09 -19.26
CA GLU A 55 8.24 -5.52 -20.48
C GLU A 55 6.72 -5.76 -20.58
N LYS A 56 6.21 -6.86 -20.02
CA LYS A 56 4.76 -7.14 -20.01
C LYS A 56 4.02 -6.06 -19.23
N LEU A 57 4.56 -5.62 -18.08
CA LEU A 57 3.98 -4.53 -17.30
C LEU A 57 4.14 -3.18 -17.99
N LYS A 58 5.31 -2.90 -18.61
CA LYS A 58 5.51 -1.64 -19.36
C LYS A 58 4.51 -1.48 -20.50
N ARG A 59 4.26 -2.55 -21.27
CA ARG A 59 3.23 -2.54 -22.34
C ARG A 59 1.82 -2.39 -21.79
N LYS A 60 1.53 -2.98 -20.63
CA LYS A 60 0.19 -2.95 -20.02
C LYS A 60 -0.11 -1.60 -19.35
N PHE A 61 0.92 -0.92 -18.87
CA PHE A 61 0.82 0.32 -18.10
C PHE A 61 1.81 1.37 -18.64
N PRO A 62 1.63 1.84 -19.89
CA PRO A 62 2.59 2.74 -20.51
C PRO A 62 2.70 4.10 -19.79
N ASN A 63 1.70 4.48 -19.00
CA ASN A 63 1.68 5.70 -18.18
C ASN A 63 1.87 5.45 -16.68
N GLY A 64 2.31 4.25 -16.30
CA GLY A 64 2.52 3.88 -14.91
C GLY A 64 1.30 3.29 -14.22
N TYR A 65 1.52 2.72 -13.04
CA TYR A 65 0.44 2.19 -12.19
C TYR A 65 0.77 2.36 -10.71
N ILE A 66 -0.26 2.38 -9.87
CA ILE A 66 -0.12 2.27 -8.42
C ILE A 66 -0.24 0.80 -8.04
N ASN A 67 0.74 0.30 -7.30
CA ASN A 67 0.75 -1.06 -6.79
C ASN A 67 -0.08 -1.14 -5.49
N LEU A 68 -1.16 -1.93 -5.51
CA LEU A 68 -2.08 -2.14 -4.39
C LEU A 68 -1.79 -3.42 -3.57
N GLY A 69 -0.73 -4.15 -3.91
CA GLY A 69 -0.34 -5.36 -3.20
C GLY A 69 0.11 -5.10 -1.75
N VAL A 70 0.11 -6.17 -0.96
CA VAL A 70 0.65 -6.18 0.41
C VAL A 70 2.17 -6.14 0.39
N ALA A 71 2.79 -7.01 -0.39
CA ALA A 71 4.23 -7.23 -0.34
C ALA A 71 5.01 -6.03 -0.89
N HIS A 72 4.63 -5.55 -2.07
CA HIS A 72 5.36 -4.54 -2.86
C HIS A 72 4.56 -3.26 -3.11
N GLY A 73 3.32 -3.21 -2.61
CA GLY A 73 2.40 -2.11 -2.88
C GLY A 73 2.20 -1.19 -1.68
N ILE A 74 1.24 -0.29 -1.83
CA ILE A 74 0.96 0.76 -0.86
C ILE A 74 0.28 0.25 0.41
N LEU A 75 -0.21 -0.99 0.43
CA LEU A 75 -0.93 -1.51 1.59
C LEU A 75 -0.02 -1.69 2.81
N GLY A 76 1.25 -2.05 2.60
CA GLY A 76 2.28 -2.05 3.64
C GLY A 76 2.46 -0.67 4.30
N PRO A 77 2.79 0.38 3.52
CA PRO A 77 2.83 1.76 3.99
C PRO A 77 1.58 2.20 4.75
N LEU A 78 0.38 1.89 4.23
CA LEU A 78 -0.88 2.24 4.87
C LEU A 78 -1.05 1.57 6.23
N TYR A 79 -0.68 0.30 6.34
CA TYR A 79 -0.69 -0.43 7.61
C TYR A 79 0.23 0.23 8.64
N VAL A 80 1.46 0.57 8.24
CA VAL A 80 2.45 1.23 9.10
C VAL A 80 1.97 2.61 9.55
N LEU A 81 1.36 3.39 8.66
CA LEU A 81 0.76 4.69 9.01
C LEU A 81 -0.40 4.54 9.99
N ALA A 82 -1.27 3.55 9.82
CA ALA A 82 -2.38 3.30 10.74
C ALA A 82 -1.89 2.94 12.14
N LEU A 83 -0.84 2.11 12.24
CA LEU A 83 -0.19 1.80 13.50
C LEU A 83 0.51 3.03 14.10
N GLY A 84 1.16 3.86 13.29
CA GLY A 84 1.76 5.13 13.71
C GLY A 84 0.73 6.11 14.27
N PHE A 85 -0.41 6.27 13.59
CA PHE A 85 -1.55 7.03 14.09
C PHE A 85 -2.02 6.51 15.45
N LYS A 86 -2.20 5.19 15.60
CA LYS A 86 -2.60 4.59 16.88
C LYS A 86 -1.59 4.82 18.01
N LYS A 87 -0.28 4.76 17.71
CA LYS A 87 0.79 4.89 18.70
C LYS A 87 1.02 6.34 19.14
N PHE A 88 0.98 7.29 18.20
CA PHE A 88 1.35 8.69 18.45
C PHE A 88 0.16 9.67 18.45
N ASN A 89 -1.04 9.20 18.11
CA ASN A 89 -2.24 10.03 17.95
C ASN A 89 -2.00 11.25 17.02
N MET A 90 -1.40 10.97 15.86
CA MET A 90 -1.00 11.96 14.84
C MET A 90 -2.05 12.05 13.72
N PRO A 91 -3.08 12.92 13.85
CA PRO A 91 -4.20 12.99 12.91
C PRO A 91 -3.79 13.39 11.48
N GLU A 92 -2.62 13.99 11.30
CA GLU A 92 -2.07 14.34 9.99
C GLU A 92 -1.94 13.11 9.06
N TYR A 93 -1.70 11.92 9.61
CA TYR A 93 -1.62 10.68 8.82
C TYR A 93 -2.97 10.19 8.31
N LEU A 94 -4.09 10.66 8.88
CA LEU A 94 -5.43 10.30 8.42
C LEU A 94 -5.70 10.78 6.99
N ILE A 95 -5.12 11.91 6.58
CA ILE A 95 -5.25 12.43 5.21
C ILE A 95 -4.61 11.44 4.22
N SER A 96 -3.39 10.98 4.53
CA SER A 96 -2.68 10.00 3.72
C SER A 96 -3.39 8.65 3.71
N LEU A 97 -3.88 8.20 4.86
CA LEU A 97 -4.65 6.95 4.97
C LEU A 97 -5.91 7.00 4.10
N LYS A 98 -6.73 8.05 4.22
CA LYS A 98 -7.94 8.24 3.40
C LYS A 98 -7.60 8.25 1.91
N LYS A 99 -6.55 8.99 1.52
CA LYS A 99 -6.11 9.03 0.13
C LYS A 99 -5.69 7.67 -0.40
N GLY A 100 -4.92 6.90 0.38
CA GLY A 100 -4.50 5.56 0.01
C GLY A 100 -5.68 4.57 -0.09
N LEU A 101 -6.60 4.62 0.88
CA LEU A 101 -7.79 3.77 0.90
C LEU A 101 -8.72 4.04 -0.29
N SER A 102 -8.79 5.28 -0.78
CA SER A 102 -9.60 5.62 -1.95
C SER A 102 -9.22 4.84 -3.22
N TYR A 103 -7.98 4.33 -3.33
CA TYR A 103 -7.59 3.46 -4.44
C TYR A 103 -8.22 2.06 -4.33
N TYR A 104 -8.47 1.57 -3.11
CA TYR A 104 -9.11 0.28 -2.86
C TYR A 104 -10.63 0.36 -3.03
N GLU A 105 -11.24 1.49 -2.70
CA GLU A 105 -12.66 1.73 -2.99
C GLU A 105 -12.94 1.67 -4.51
N LYS A 106 -12.07 2.25 -5.32
CA LYS A 106 -12.19 2.25 -6.79
C LYS A 106 -11.94 0.90 -7.45
N THR A 107 -11.15 0.04 -6.81
CA THR A 107 -10.75 -1.26 -7.36
C THR A 107 -11.48 -2.43 -6.71
N PHE A 108 -12.41 -2.15 -5.80
CA PHE A 108 -13.27 -3.15 -5.20
C PHE A 108 -14.09 -3.83 -6.28
N GLN A 109 -14.04 -5.16 -6.31
CA GLN A 109 -14.78 -5.96 -7.25
C GLN A 109 -15.54 -7.06 -6.51
N THR A 110 -16.74 -7.35 -7.02
CA THR A 110 -17.56 -8.45 -6.54
C THR A 110 -18.15 -9.22 -7.71
N ASN A 111 -18.36 -10.54 -7.53
CA ASN A 111 -19.06 -11.33 -8.54
C ASN A 111 -20.58 -11.03 -8.55
N LYS A 112 -21.30 -11.49 -9.58
CA LYS A 112 -22.74 -11.22 -9.76
C LYS A 112 -23.63 -11.63 -8.57
N ILE A 113 -23.17 -12.57 -7.75
CA ILE A 113 -23.90 -13.08 -6.60
C ILE A 113 -23.38 -12.53 -5.26
N GLY A 114 -22.44 -11.57 -5.30
CA GLY A 114 -21.90 -10.91 -4.11
C GLY A 114 -20.98 -11.76 -3.23
N LYS A 115 -20.68 -13.01 -3.62
CA LYS A 115 -19.99 -14.00 -2.77
C LYS A 115 -18.47 -13.97 -2.87
N ILE A 116 -17.94 -13.40 -3.94
CA ILE A 116 -16.49 -13.24 -4.11
C ILE A 116 -16.22 -11.75 -4.06
N ILE A 117 -15.47 -11.33 -3.05
CA ILE A 117 -15.01 -9.95 -2.87
C ILE A 117 -13.51 -9.94 -3.09
N GLY A 118 -13.01 -8.94 -3.82
CA GLY A 118 -11.59 -8.77 -4.00
C GLY A 118 -11.20 -7.42 -4.56
N TRP A 119 -9.89 -7.23 -4.68
CA TRP A 119 -9.28 -6.05 -5.27
C TRP A 119 -8.26 -6.49 -6.30
N ASN A 120 -8.10 -5.69 -7.34
CA ASN A 120 -6.97 -5.84 -8.23
C ASN A 120 -5.69 -5.38 -7.53
N GLY A 121 -4.58 -6.04 -7.84
CA GLY A 121 -3.27 -5.65 -7.29
C GLY A 121 -2.70 -4.34 -7.85
N ARG A 122 -3.35 -3.71 -8.82
CA ARG A 122 -2.87 -2.51 -9.53
C ARG A 122 -4.04 -1.63 -9.96
N VAL A 123 -3.78 -0.33 -10.04
CA VAL A 123 -4.68 0.68 -10.63
C VAL A 123 -3.89 1.69 -11.45
N SER A 124 -4.39 2.12 -12.60
CA SER A 124 -3.82 3.24 -13.36
C SER A 124 -4.94 4.16 -13.88
N ALA A 125 -4.57 5.32 -14.43
CA ALA A 125 -5.53 6.25 -15.01
C ALA A 125 -6.19 5.72 -16.30
N GLU A 126 -5.46 4.91 -17.06
CA GLU A 126 -5.92 4.35 -18.34
C GLU A 126 -6.60 2.99 -18.18
N VAL A 127 -6.24 2.28 -17.10
CA VAL A 127 -6.79 0.99 -16.73
C VAL A 127 -7.38 1.18 -15.34
N GLU A 128 -8.60 1.70 -15.31
CA GLU A 128 -9.34 1.95 -14.05
C GLU A 128 -9.38 0.69 -13.18
N SER A 129 -9.48 -0.48 -13.80
CA SER A 129 -9.26 -1.76 -13.13
C SER A 129 -8.89 -2.85 -14.13
N GLU A 130 -7.92 -3.70 -13.80
CA GLU A 130 -7.66 -4.92 -14.59
C GLU A 130 -8.91 -5.83 -14.57
N LYS A 131 -9.01 -6.76 -15.54
CA LYS A 131 -10.01 -7.84 -15.44
C LYS A 131 -9.77 -8.57 -14.12
N PHE A 132 -10.83 -8.76 -13.32
CA PHE A 132 -10.73 -9.47 -12.04
C PHE A 132 -10.05 -10.83 -12.25
N GLU A 133 -8.88 -11.01 -11.66
CA GLU A 133 -8.23 -12.30 -11.56
C GLU A 133 -8.34 -12.78 -10.12
N TYR A 134 -9.00 -13.93 -9.93
CA TYR A 134 -9.13 -14.51 -8.61
C TYR A 134 -7.76 -14.94 -8.08
N ASN A 135 -7.24 -14.17 -7.13
CA ASN A 135 -5.94 -14.39 -6.52
C ASN A 135 -6.08 -14.36 -4.99
N LEU A 136 -5.73 -15.46 -4.34
CA LEU A 136 -5.75 -15.60 -2.87
C LEU A 136 -4.36 -15.54 -2.24
N SER A 137 -3.31 -15.21 -2.99
CA SER A 137 -1.96 -15.07 -2.45
C SER A 137 -1.89 -13.96 -1.40
N TRP A 138 -0.94 -14.07 -0.48
CA TRP A 138 -0.68 -13.03 0.50
C TRP A 138 -0.14 -11.74 -0.14
N CYS A 139 0.73 -11.85 -1.16
CA CYS A 139 1.48 -10.71 -1.69
C CYS A 139 0.63 -9.73 -2.51
N TYR A 140 -0.27 -10.24 -3.35
CA TYR A 140 -1.10 -9.45 -4.27
C TYR A 140 -2.57 -9.90 -4.29
N GLY A 141 -2.93 -10.92 -3.53
CA GLY A 141 -4.26 -11.49 -3.53
C GLY A 141 -5.19 -10.88 -2.49
N SER A 142 -6.48 -11.14 -2.67
CA SER A 142 -7.56 -10.60 -1.86
C SER A 142 -7.48 -11.05 -0.39
N LEU A 143 -6.89 -12.23 -0.11
CA LEU A 143 -6.68 -12.71 1.26
C LEU A 143 -5.73 -11.79 2.05
N GLY A 144 -4.57 -11.47 1.46
CA GLY A 144 -3.60 -10.57 2.09
C GLY A 144 -4.15 -9.16 2.23
N MET A 145 -4.83 -8.67 1.19
CA MET A 145 -5.42 -7.34 1.20
C MET A 145 -6.51 -7.20 2.26
N ALA A 146 -7.43 -8.16 2.35
CA ALA A 146 -8.48 -8.17 3.36
C ALA A 146 -7.89 -8.13 4.78
N ARG A 147 -6.82 -8.89 5.05
CA ARG A 147 -6.18 -8.93 6.38
C ARG A 147 -5.60 -7.59 6.83
N VAL A 148 -5.21 -6.74 5.90
CA VAL A 148 -4.64 -5.42 6.21
C VAL A 148 -5.72 -4.34 6.25
N LEU A 149 -6.77 -4.47 5.43
CA LEU A 149 -7.90 -3.55 5.40
C LEU A 149 -8.87 -3.72 6.59
N TYR A 150 -8.92 -4.92 7.19
CA TYR A 150 -9.76 -5.27 8.36
C TYR A 150 -8.92 -5.74 9.55
#